data_AF-A0A7C4FKX6-F1
#
_entry.id   AF-A0A7C4FKX6-F1
#
_cell.length_a   1.000
_cell.length_b   1.000
_cell.length_c   1.000
_cell.angle_alpha   90.00
_cell.angle_beta   90.00
_cell.angle_gamma   90.00
#
_symmetry.space_group_name_H-M   'P 1'
#
loop_
_entity.id
_entity.type
_entity.pdbx_description
1 polymer ?
#
loop_
_entity_poly.entity_id
_entity_poly.type
_entity_poly.pdbx_seq_one_letter_code
_entity_poly.pdbx_strand_id
1 'polypeptide(L)'
;MDRKTPWRRQGFSLIELVIIFFIIATLLLLVVGLFTRSCDLARTLGCVTNVKQIAMAIENYQTDWKSSPEQLADLVPVYLPSAMALHCPADRGDGNTYDADYLARVFSEEDANKVFLVCNRHSWQRRAVVGYLSYAAGATDLSRFMWQGIPASFRTQYTSGELSFADGTSVSILEGAVGVLSSFRDISGRQYTILYVPDRQESSTATRIEVRHNGDSRFEIVDPCVIAGVAGTRFQFQTIWDPHSVTSSVNVGQGAVILTLRGEPMRLTASPADGVITVDGSRSESGGAAQTPGKPPKRAKVTGVKRK
;
A
#
# COMPACT_ATOMS: atom_id res chain seq x y z
N MET A 1 -53.18 20.59 63.17
CA MET A 1 -53.86 19.82 62.11
C MET A 1 -53.33 20.31 60.77
N ASP A 2 -52.34 19.60 60.23
CA ASP A 2 -51.65 19.97 59.00
C ASP A 2 -52.21 19.11 57.84
N ARG A 3 -52.99 19.72 56.95
CA ARG A 3 -53.66 19.04 55.84
C ARG A 3 -52.70 18.96 54.65
N LYS A 4 -52.01 17.83 54.51
CA LYS A 4 -51.30 17.49 53.26
C LYS A 4 -52.33 17.27 52.15
N THR A 5 -52.48 18.22 51.23
CA THR A 5 -53.29 18.04 50.02
C THR A 5 -52.66 16.94 49.15
N PRO A 6 -53.37 15.86 48.81
CA PRO A 6 -52.83 14.83 47.94
C PRO A 6 -52.63 15.41 46.55
N TRP A 7 -51.39 15.46 46.07
CA TRP A 7 -51.08 15.81 44.70
C TRP A 7 -51.81 14.81 43.79
N ARG A 8 -52.77 15.29 43.00
CA ARG A 8 -53.45 14.51 41.97
C ARG A 8 -52.37 13.96 41.03
N ARG A 9 -52.20 12.64 41.01
CA ARG A 9 -51.34 11.96 40.04
C ARG A 9 -51.98 12.15 38.65
N GLN A 10 -51.51 13.13 37.90
CA GLN A 10 -51.85 13.26 36.48
C GLN A 10 -51.18 12.09 35.76
N GLY A 11 -51.98 11.19 35.19
CA GLY A 11 -51.47 10.10 34.37
C GLY A 11 -50.92 10.66 33.07
N PHE A 12 -49.77 10.15 32.65
CA PHE A 12 -49.13 10.52 31.39
C PHE A 12 -50.03 10.13 30.22
N SER A 13 -50.26 11.03 29.27
CA SER A 13 -51.00 10.69 28.06
C SER A 13 -50.15 9.79 27.17
N LEU A 14 -50.77 8.80 26.50
CA LEU A 14 -50.09 7.94 25.52
C LEU A 14 -49.36 8.79 24.47
N ILE A 15 -49.95 9.92 24.07
CA ILE A 15 -49.38 10.81 23.05
C ILE A 15 -48.11 11.52 23.55
N GLU A 16 -48.05 11.90 24.83
CA GLU A 16 -46.87 12.55 25.41
C GLU A 16 -45.69 11.58 25.43
N LEU A 17 -45.94 10.31 25.74
CA LEU A 17 -44.91 9.27 25.75
C LEU A 17 -44.37 9.03 24.34
N VAL A 18 -45.25 9.00 23.34
CA VAL A 18 -44.88 8.79 21.92
C VAL A 18 -44.02 9.95 21.40
N ILE A 19 -44.39 11.20 21.70
CA ILE A 19 -43.63 12.39 21.28
C ILE A 19 -42.23 12.39 21.92
N ILE A 20 -42.12 12.04 23.20
CA ILE A 20 -40.82 11.98 23.89
C ILE A 20 -39.93 10.92 23.28
N PHE A 21 -40.48 9.72 23.02
CA PHE A 21 -39.71 8.66 22.39
C PHE A 21 -39.25 9.08 20.98
N PHE A 22 -40.10 9.78 20.23
CA PHE A 22 -39.75 10.33 18.91
C PHE A 22 -38.59 11.34 18.98
N ILE A 23 -38.60 12.25 19.96
CA ILE A 23 -37.51 13.21 20.16
C ILE A 23 -36.22 12.48 20.55
N ILE A 24 -36.28 11.54 21.51
CA ILE A 24 -35.10 10.76 21.94
C ILE A 24 -34.51 9.96 20.77
N ALA A 25 -35.35 9.28 19.98
CA ALA A 25 -34.92 8.52 18.83
C ALA A 25 -34.22 9.41 17.79
N THR A 26 -34.76 10.62 17.53
CA THR A 26 -34.16 11.60 16.61
C THR A 26 -32.80 12.08 17.12
N LEU A 27 -32.68 12.38 18.42
CA LEU A 27 -31.41 12.80 19.02
C LEU A 27 -30.35 11.69 18.96
N LEU A 28 -30.72 10.45 19.29
CA LEU A 28 -29.82 9.30 19.23
C LEU A 28 -29.34 9.03 17.80
N LEU A 29 -30.22 9.14 16.80
CA LEU A 29 -29.86 8.95 15.39
C LEU A 29 -28.77 9.94 14.95
N LEU A 30 -28.89 11.21 15.35
CA LEU A 30 -27.87 12.24 15.06
C LEU A 30 -26.55 11.93 15.78
N VAL A 31 -26.58 11.61 17.07
CA VAL A 31 -25.38 11.34 17.87
C VAL A 31 -24.58 10.14 17.33
N VAL A 32 -25.25 9.04 16.98
CA VAL A 32 -24.59 7.84 16.45
C VAL A 32 -23.88 8.13 15.12
N GLY A 33 -24.54 8.88 14.22
CA GLY A 33 -23.98 9.26 12.93
C GLY A 33 -22.71 10.11 13.05
N LEU A 34 -22.69 11.08 13.98
CA LEU A 34 -21.51 11.92 14.21
C LEU A 34 -20.38 11.17 14.92
N PHE A 35 -20.70 10.28 15.86
CA PHE A 35 -19.71 9.55 16.64
C PHE A 35 -18.88 8.59 15.78
N THR A 36 -19.52 7.86 14.86
CA THR A 36 -18.82 6.90 13.97
C THR A 36 -17.79 7.58 13.07
N ARG A 37 -18.12 8.76 12.51
CA ARG A 37 -17.20 9.56 11.68
C ARG A 37 -16.01 10.07 12.48
N SER A 38 -16.25 10.50 13.72
CA SER A 38 -15.20 11.03 14.62
C SER A 38 -14.19 9.94 14.99
N CYS A 39 -14.66 8.71 15.27
CA CYS A 39 -13.79 7.58 15.56
C CYS A 39 -12.94 7.14 14.35
N ASP A 40 -13.50 7.14 13.13
CA ASP A 40 -12.74 6.81 11.91
C ASP A 40 -11.63 7.85 11.66
N LEU A 41 -11.94 9.13 11.86
CA LEU A 41 -10.94 10.21 11.78
C LEU A 41 -9.85 10.04 12.86
N ALA A 42 -10.23 9.76 14.10
CA ALA A 42 -9.27 9.56 15.19
C ALA A 42 -8.32 8.39 14.92
N ARG A 43 -8.84 7.25 14.42
CA ARG A 43 -8.02 6.10 14.00
C ARG A 43 -7.10 6.44 12.84
N THR A 44 -7.58 7.24 11.88
CA THR A 44 -6.77 7.72 10.75
C THR A 44 -5.63 8.63 11.23
N LEU A 45 -5.91 9.56 12.14
CA LEU A 45 -4.89 10.43 12.73
C LEU A 45 -3.87 9.63 13.56
N GLY A 46 -4.34 8.63 14.32
CA GLY A 46 -3.46 7.70 15.02
C GLY A 46 -2.54 6.93 14.07
N CYS A 47 -3.09 6.43 12.95
CA CYS A 47 -2.31 5.78 11.90
C CYS A 47 -1.27 6.73 11.28
N VAL A 48 -1.64 7.99 10.98
CA VAL A 48 -0.69 9.00 10.50
C VAL A 48 0.47 9.19 11.48
N THR A 49 0.18 9.29 12.77
CA THR A 49 1.22 9.41 13.81
C THR A 49 2.15 8.19 13.85
N ASN A 50 1.58 6.98 13.82
CA ASN A 50 2.37 5.74 13.77
C ASN A 50 3.27 5.70 12.53
N VAL A 51 2.73 6.05 11.35
CA VAL A 51 3.50 6.09 10.10
C VAL A 51 4.62 7.14 10.15
N LYS A 52 4.41 8.30 10.77
CA LYS A 52 5.49 9.30 11.00
C LYS A 52 6.59 8.75 11.91
N GLN A 53 6.23 8.05 12.99
CA GLN A 53 7.20 7.41 13.88
C GLN A 53 8.02 6.35 13.14
N ILE A 54 7.36 5.53 12.31
CA ILE A 54 8.02 4.54 11.46
C ILE A 54 8.96 5.21 10.45
N ALA A 55 8.53 6.31 9.81
CA ALA A 55 9.38 7.05 8.86
C ALA A 55 10.69 7.51 9.51
N MET A 56 10.61 8.14 10.69
CA MET A 56 11.78 8.58 11.45
C MET A 56 12.66 7.40 11.87
N ALA A 57 12.04 6.29 12.31
CA ALA A 57 12.78 5.08 12.71
C ALA A 57 13.55 4.45 11.54
N ILE A 58 12.94 4.39 10.35
CA ILE A 58 13.59 3.88 9.14
C ILE A 58 14.80 4.74 8.76
N GLU A 59 14.71 6.05 8.87
CA GLU A 59 15.84 6.92 8.51
C GLU A 59 17.01 6.82 9.49
N ASN A 60 16.71 6.75 10.79
CA ASN A 60 17.74 6.48 11.79
C ASN A 60 18.41 5.12 11.52
N TYR A 61 17.63 4.09 11.21
CA TYR A 61 18.15 2.79 10.80
C TYR A 61 19.04 2.91 9.55
N GLN A 62 18.61 3.63 8.52
CA GLN A 62 19.41 3.82 7.30
C GLN A 62 20.68 4.64 7.54
N THR A 63 20.65 5.56 8.49
CA THR A 63 21.82 6.34 8.91
C THR A 63 22.90 5.44 9.50
N ASP A 64 22.50 4.49 10.35
CA ASP A 64 23.38 3.56 11.04
C ASP A 64 23.84 2.40 10.14
N TRP A 65 22.93 1.81 9.37
CA TRP A 65 23.14 0.56 8.62
C TRP A 65 23.33 0.73 7.11
N LYS A 66 23.19 1.96 6.58
CA LYS A 66 23.26 2.28 5.13
C LYS A 66 22.33 1.43 4.25
N SER A 67 21.30 0.84 4.84
CA SER A 67 20.35 -0.05 4.18
C SER A 67 18.99 0.10 4.86
N SER A 68 17.92 -0.28 4.16
CA SER A 68 16.56 -0.28 4.71
C SER A 68 16.29 -1.57 5.50
N PRO A 69 15.45 -1.52 6.55
CA PRO A 69 15.06 -2.73 7.25
C PRO A 69 14.29 -3.68 6.31
N GLU A 70 14.42 -4.99 6.52
CA GLU A 70 13.72 -6.01 5.73
C GLU A 70 12.27 -6.10 6.12
N GLN A 71 12.03 -5.99 7.43
CA GLN A 71 10.72 -5.97 8.04
C GLN A 71 10.66 -4.81 9.01
N LEU A 72 9.47 -4.23 9.19
CA LEU A 72 9.31 -3.15 10.16
C LEU A 72 9.57 -3.62 11.61
N ALA A 73 9.49 -4.91 11.88
CA ALA A 73 9.84 -5.51 13.16
C ALA A 73 11.31 -5.28 13.54
N ASP A 74 12.21 -5.14 12.55
CA ASP A 74 13.65 -4.92 12.76
C ASP A 74 13.94 -3.56 13.42
N LEU A 75 12.96 -2.65 13.43
CA LEU A 75 13.07 -1.33 14.06
C LEU A 75 12.84 -1.38 15.58
N VAL A 76 12.26 -2.46 16.10
CA VAL A 76 11.89 -2.58 17.52
C VAL A 76 12.96 -3.39 18.27
N PRO A 77 13.38 -3.00 19.49
CA PRO A 77 12.99 -1.80 20.24
C PRO A 77 13.92 -0.59 20.01
N VAL A 78 14.94 -0.73 19.16
CA VAL A 78 16.05 0.24 19.06
C VAL A 78 15.59 1.59 18.49
N TYR A 79 14.81 1.57 17.41
CA TYR A 79 14.35 2.76 16.70
C TYR A 79 12.87 3.06 16.96
N LEU A 80 12.09 2.06 17.37
CA LEU A 80 10.69 2.19 17.77
C LEU A 80 10.48 1.68 19.21
N PRO A 81 9.82 2.46 20.08
CA PRO A 81 9.69 2.11 21.50
C PRO A 81 8.81 0.89 21.76
N SER A 82 7.92 0.54 20.83
CA SER A 82 6.99 -0.58 20.98
C SER A 82 6.54 -1.14 19.64
N ALA A 83 6.36 -2.46 19.57
CA ALA A 83 5.74 -3.13 18.43
C ALA A 83 4.28 -2.70 18.20
N MET A 84 3.61 -2.10 19.19
CA MET A 84 2.26 -1.53 19.01
C MET A 84 2.24 -0.36 18.03
N ALA A 85 3.36 0.35 17.85
CA ALA A 85 3.48 1.38 16.82
C ALA A 85 3.38 0.79 15.40
N LEU A 86 3.61 -0.52 15.25
CA LEU A 86 3.50 -1.24 13.99
C LEU A 86 2.08 -1.75 13.70
N HIS A 87 1.12 -1.40 14.55
CA HIS A 87 -0.29 -1.77 14.39
C HIS A 87 -1.13 -0.55 13.97
N CYS A 88 -1.92 -0.71 12.91
CA CYS A 88 -2.90 0.27 12.47
C CYS A 88 -4.11 0.33 13.42
N PRO A 89 -4.45 1.49 14.01
CA PRO A 89 -5.60 1.64 14.91
C PRO A 89 -6.98 1.33 14.29
N ALA A 90 -7.06 1.22 12.97
CA ALA A 90 -8.27 0.84 12.25
C ALA A 90 -8.38 -0.67 11.98
N ASP A 91 -7.28 -1.41 12.16
CA ASP A 91 -7.30 -2.86 12.07
C ASP A 91 -7.88 -3.47 13.35
N ARG A 92 -8.53 -4.63 13.23
CA ARG A 92 -9.14 -5.35 14.37
C ARG A 92 -8.36 -6.60 14.75
N GLY A 93 -7.37 -6.98 13.95
CA GLY A 93 -6.47 -8.08 14.27
C GLY A 93 -5.43 -7.67 15.30
N ASP A 94 -4.50 -8.58 15.54
CA ASP A 94 -3.36 -8.35 16.43
C ASP A 94 -2.05 -8.28 15.63
N GLY A 95 -1.04 -7.65 16.23
CA GLY A 95 0.32 -7.64 15.70
C GLY A 95 0.60 -6.59 14.63
N ASN A 96 1.71 -6.77 13.92
CA ASN A 96 2.21 -5.82 12.94
C ASN A 96 1.39 -5.89 11.63
N THR A 97 0.60 -4.85 11.37
CA THR A 97 -0.27 -4.78 10.19
C THR A 97 0.33 -3.95 9.06
N TYR A 98 1.29 -3.05 9.37
CA TYR A 98 1.95 -2.22 8.37
C TYR A 98 2.97 -2.97 7.52
N ASP A 99 3.58 -4.05 8.02
CA ASP A 99 4.60 -4.81 7.29
C ASP A 99 4.09 -5.39 5.96
N ALA A 100 2.79 -5.66 5.89
CA ALA A 100 2.15 -6.13 4.68
C ALA A 100 1.97 -5.03 3.60
N ASP A 101 2.21 -3.76 3.94
CA ASP A 101 2.17 -2.62 3.02
C ASP A 101 3.52 -1.89 2.92
N TYR A 102 4.56 -2.41 3.58
CA TYR A 102 5.87 -1.80 3.64
C TYR A 102 6.66 -2.12 2.37
N LEU A 103 7.29 -1.09 1.82
CA LEU A 103 8.15 -1.16 0.67
C LEU A 103 9.53 -0.62 1.03
N ALA A 104 10.48 -1.53 1.20
CA ALA A 104 11.85 -1.20 1.54
C ALA A 104 12.51 -0.39 0.40
N ARG A 105 12.94 0.82 0.73
CA ARG A 105 13.63 1.76 -0.17
C ARG A 105 14.74 2.47 0.58
N VAL A 106 15.90 2.60 -0.07
CA VAL A 106 17.01 3.40 0.44
C VAL A 106 16.69 4.88 0.18
N PHE A 107 16.83 5.73 1.19
CA PHE A 107 16.60 7.16 1.08
C PHE A 107 17.61 7.80 0.11
N SER A 108 17.08 8.67 -0.74
CA SER A 108 17.83 9.56 -1.63
C SER A 108 17.00 10.82 -1.79
N GLU A 109 17.64 12.00 -1.85
CA GLU A 109 16.95 13.29 -1.95
C GLU A 109 16.00 13.36 -3.15
N GLU A 110 16.38 12.74 -4.27
CA GLU A 110 15.55 12.65 -5.49
C GLU A 110 14.26 11.84 -5.29
N ASP A 111 14.26 10.97 -4.28
CA ASP A 111 13.17 10.04 -3.95
C ASP A 111 12.34 10.50 -2.76
N ALA A 112 12.51 11.73 -2.27
CA ALA A 112 11.78 12.27 -1.12
C ALA A 112 10.26 12.04 -1.20
N ASN A 113 9.67 12.16 -2.40
CA ASN A 113 8.23 11.97 -2.65
C ASN A 113 7.84 10.53 -3.01
N LYS A 114 8.77 9.57 -2.96
CA LYS A 114 8.45 8.15 -3.12
C LYS A 114 7.95 7.56 -1.81
N VAL A 115 7.12 6.56 -1.96
CA VAL A 115 6.33 5.98 -0.88
C VAL A 115 7.05 4.77 -0.31
N PHE A 116 7.24 4.72 1.00
CA PHE A 116 7.80 3.55 1.69
C PHE A 116 6.73 2.71 2.41
N LEU A 117 5.55 3.27 2.70
CA LEU A 117 4.47 2.57 3.41
C LEU A 117 3.10 3.11 3.02
N VAL A 118 2.12 2.23 2.80
CA VAL A 118 0.73 2.63 2.50
C VAL A 118 -0.30 1.82 3.28
N CYS A 119 -1.00 2.43 4.23
CA CYS A 119 -2.08 1.74 4.93
C CYS A 119 -3.44 1.97 4.26
N ASN A 120 -3.96 0.97 3.54
CA ASN A 120 -5.28 1.02 2.87
C ASN A 120 -6.49 0.63 3.77
N ARG A 121 -6.33 0.58 5.10
CA ARG A 121 -7.33 0.03 6.04
C ARG A 121 -8.39 1.02 6.52
N HIS A 122 -8.39 2.24 5.98
CA HIS A 122 -9.21 3.35 6.49
C HIS A 122 -10.48 3.55 5.66
N SER A 123 -11.56 3.97 6.33
CA SER A 123 -12.80 4.39 5.68
C SER A 123 -13.34 3.39 4.64
N TRP A 124 -13.34 2.08 4.96
CA TRP A 124 -13.78 1.01 4.04
C TRP A 124 -12.99 1.00 2.71
N GLN A 125 -11.66 1.10 2.79
CA GLN A 125 -10.75 1.17 1.64
C GLN A 125 -11.04 2.35 0.68
N ARG A 126 -11.61 3.44 1.19
CA ARG A 126 -11.76 4.69 0.42
C ARG A 126 -10.59 5.64 0.64
N ARG A 127 -9.86 5.48 1.73
CA ARG A 127 -8.73 6.32 2.11
C ARG A 127 -7.54 5.47 2.47
N ALA A 128 -6.35 6.02 2.23
CA ALA A 128 -5.10 5.44 2.66
C ALA A 128 -4.30 6.44 3.48
N VAL A 129 -3.51 5.93 4.42
CA VAL A 129 -2.44 6.71 5.05
C VAL A 129 -1.13 6.34 4.38
N VAL A 130 -0.45 7.34 3.83
CA VAL A 130 0.77 7.16 3.04
C VAL A 130 1.94 7.77 3.78
N GLY A 131 3.04 7.02 3.88
CA GLY A 131 4.34 7.49 4.35
C GLY A 131 5.32 7.67 3.19
N TYR A 132 5.95 8.84 3.13
CA TYR A 132 6.93 9.21 2.13
C TYR A 132 8.34 9.20 2.72
N LEU A 133 9.34 9.00 1.87
CA LEU A 133 10.75 9.02 2.28
C LEU A 133 11.18 10.36 2.88
N SER A 134 10.44 11.45 2.62
CA SER A 134 10.67 12.78 3.20
C SER A 134 10.11 12.99 4.62
N TYR A 135 9.86 11.94 5.42
CA TYR A 135 9.13 11.97 6.70
C TYR A 135 7.67 12.40 6.65
N ALA A 136 7.18 12.81 5.47
CA ALA A 136 5.81 13.21 5.33
C ALA A 136 4.92 11.98 5.49
N ALA A 137 3.85 12.12 6.27
CA ALA A 137 2.77 11.15 6.28
C ALA A 137 1.44 11.89 6.29
N GLY A 138 0.49 11.37 5.53
CA GLY A 138 -0.82 12.00 5.36
C GLY A 138 -1.87 11.00 4.88
N ALA A 139 -3.13 11.37 5.11
CA ALA A 139 -4.27 10.64 4.56
C ALA A 139 -4.59 11.15 3.16
N THR A 140 -4.83 10.24 2.22
CA THR A 140 -5.23 10.53 0.84
C THR A 140 -6.40 9.64 0.44
N ASP A 141 -7.10 10.03 -0.61
CA ASP A 141 -8.20 9.24 -1.16
C ASP A 141 -7.67 8.20 -2.15
N LEU A 142 -8.16 6.98 -2.02
CA LEU A 142 -7.81 5.88 -2.91
C LEU A 142 -8.51 6.07 -4.26
N SER A 143 -7.73 5.92 -5.32
CA SER A 143 -8.22 5.87 -6.69
C SER A 143 -8.65 4.46 -7.02
N ARG A 144 -9.88 4.32 -7.52
CA ARG A 144 -10.39 3.04 -7.98
C ARG A 144 -9.69 2.63 -9.26
N PHE A 145 -9.57 1.33 -9.45
CA PHE A 145 -9.10 0.70 -10.67
C PHE A 145 -10.05 -0.44 -11.03
N MET A 146 -10.01 -0.86 -12.29
CA MET A 146 -10.90 -1.87 -12.82
C MET A 146 -10.08 -3.07 -13.27
N TRP A 147 -10.67 -4.25 -13.18
CA TRP A 147 -10.17 -5.49 -13.77
C TRP A 147 -11.22 -5.98 -14.76
N GLN A 148 -10.87 -6.02 -16.05
CA GLN A 148 -11.80 -6.36 -17.14
C GLN A 148 -13.10 -5.53 -17.09
N GLY A 149 -13.01 -4.26 -16.69
CA GLY A 149 -14.16 -3.36 -16.55
C GLY A 149 -14.98 -3.52 -15.26
N ILE A 150 -14.60 -4.44 -14.36
CA ILE A 150 -15.25 -4.63 -13.05
C ILE A 150 -14.42 -3.93 -11.96
N PRO A 151 -15.02 -3.22 -11.00
CA PRO A 151 -14.28 -2.64 -9.87
C PRO A 151 -13.41 -3.67 -9.15
N ALA A 152 -12.13 -3.36 -9.05
CA ALA A 152 -11.10 -4.22 -8.48
C ALA A 152 -10.71 -3.75 -7.06
N SER A 153 -10.10 -4.65 -6.30
CA SER A 153 -9.77 -4.48 -4.88
C SER A 153 -8.27 -4.54 -4.66
N PHE A 154 -7.75 -3.68 -3.80
CA PHE A 154 -6.36 -3.74 -3.36
C PHE A 154 -6.09 -5.07 -2.64
N ARG A 155 -4.83 -5.53 -2.68
CA ARG A 155 -4.37 -6.80 -2.07
C ARG A 155 -4.95 -8.08 -2.68
N THR A 156 -5.81 -7.98 -3.69
CA THR A 156 -6.23 -9.12 -4.52
C THR A 156 -5.19 -9.38 -5.61
N GLN A 157 -4.89 -10.65 -5.88
CA GLN A 157 -4.03 -11.06 -6.98
C GLN A 157 -4.89 -11.36 -8.22
N TYR A 158 -4.52 -10.77 -9.35
CA TYR A 158 -5.16 -10.94 -10.64
C TYR A 158 -4.26 -11.80 -11.52
N THR A 159 -4.81 -12.86 -12.11
CA THR A 159 -4.04 -13.88 -12.85
C THR A 159 -4.12 -13.74 -14.37
N SER A 160 -5.07 -12.95 -14.89
CA SER A 160 -5.28 -12.76 -16.32
C SER A 160 -6.07 -11.49 -16.59
N GLY A 161 -6.18 -11.09 -17.86
CA GLY A 161 -6.96 -9.93 -18.29
C GLY A 161 -6.22 -8.61 -18.17
N GLU A 162 -6.98 -7.52 -18.20
CA GLU A 162 -6.44 -6.16 -18.19
C GLU A 162 -6.89 -5.40 -16.94
N LEU A 163 -5.93 -4.76 -16.27
CA LEU A 163 -6.19 -3.78 -15.23
C LEU A 163 -6.16 -2.38 -15.85
N SER A 164 -7.15 -1.54 -15.53
CA SER A 164 -7.21 -0.15 -15.99
C SER A 164 -7.32 0.82 -14.82
N PHE A 165 -6.57 1.92 -14.91
CA PHE A 165 -6.40 2.91 -13.85
C PHE A 165 -6.97 4.28 -14.24
N ALA A 166 -7.16 5.15 -13.25
CA ALA A 166 -7.79 6.46 -13.42
C ALA A 166 -7.02 7.44 -14.33
N ASP A 167 -5.71 7.22 -14.51
CA ASP A 167 -4.83 7.99 -15.40
C ASP A 167 -4.85 7.48 -16.84
N GLY A 168 -5.63 6.43 -17.14
CA GLY A 168 -5.66 5.78 -18.45
C GLY A 168 -4.53 4.77 -18.66
N THR A 169 -3.70 4.50 -17.64
CA THR A 169 -2.75 3.40 -17.67
C THR A 169 -3.49 2.08 -17.74
N SER A 170 -3.00 1.16 -18.57
CA SER A 170 -3.47 -0.22 -18.60
C SER A 170 -2.34 -1.24 -18.46
N VAL A 171 -2.66 -2.36 -17.81
CA VAL A 171 -1.72 -3.46 -17.56
C VAL A 171 -2.40 -4.75 -17.98
N SER A 172 -1.88 -5.36 -19.05
CA SER A 172 -2.33 -6.65 -19.55
C SER A 172 -1.50 -7.76 -18.93
N ILE A 173 -2.17 -8.70 -18.26
CA ILE A 173 -1.55 -9.85 -17.61
C ILE A 173 -1.50 -10.99 -18.62
N LEU A 174 -0.30 -11.25 -19.14
CA LEU A 174 -0.06 -12.29 -20.14
C LEU A 174 0.17 -13.66 -19.48
N GLU A 175 0.83 -13.66 -18.31
CA GLU A 175 1.18 -14.87 -17.56
C GLU A 175 1.38 -14.53 -16.08
N GLY A 176 1.09 -15.48 -15.18
CA GLY A 176 1.36 -15.33 -13.75
C GLY A 176 0.27 -14.61 -12.97
N ALA A 177 0.65 -13.73 -12.05
CA ALA A 177 -0.30 -12.87 -11.33
C ALA A 177 0.33 -11.55 -10.93
N VAL A 178 -0.49 -10.54 -10.73
CA VAL A 178 -0.09 -9.24 -10.19
C VAL A 178 -1.10 -8.76 -9.15
N GLY A 179 -0.64 -8.00 -8.17
CA GLY A 179 -1.51 -7.31 -7.24
C GLY A 179 -1.28 -5.80 -7.29
N VAL A 180 -2.32 -5.04 -6.94
CA VAL A 180 -2.20 -3.59 -6.77
C VAL A 180 -2.01 -3.30 -5.29
N LEU A 181 -0.85 -2.71 -4.95
CA LEU A 181 -0.54 -2.32 -3.58
C LEU A 181 -1.37 -1.10 -3.19
N SER A 182 -1.31 -0.04 -4.00
CA SER A 182 -2.15 1.14 -3.81
C SER A 182 -2.19 1.99 -5.08
N SER A 183 -3.26 2.78 -5.21
CA SER A 183 -3.40 3.79 -6.26
C SER A 183 -4.10 5.00 -5.67
N PHE A 184 -3.50 6.18 -5.76
CA PHE A 184 -3.99 7.40 -5.12
C PHE A 184 -3.41 8.65 -5.79
N ARG A 185 -3.82 9.84 -5.36
CA ARG A 185 -3.15 11.09 -5.75
C ARG A 185 -2.13 11.49 -4.69
N ASP A 186 -0.89 11.69 -5.12
CA ASP A 186 0.20 12.12 -4.25
C ASP A 186 0.02 13.57 -3.78
N ILE A 187 0.96 14.05 -2.96
CA ILE A 187 0.94 15.45 -2.46
C ILE A 187 1.04 16.50 -3.56
N SER A 188 1.49 16.12 -4.77
CA SER A 188 1.55 16.99 -5.95
C SER A 188 0.27 16.93 -6.79
N GLY A 189 -0.71 16.13 -6.39
CA GLY A 189 -1.97 15.92 -7.11
C GLY A 189 -1.89 14.95 -8.29
N ARG A 190 -0.71 14.36 -8.52
CA ARG A 190 -0.48 13.39 -9.60
C ARG A 190 -0.93 12.01 -9.18
N GLN A 191 -1.48 11.25 -10.13
CA GLN A 191 -1.82 9.86 -9.88
C GLN A 191 -0.54 9.08 -9.58
N TYR A 192 -0.54 8.28 -8.53
CA TYR A 192 0.54 7.39 -8.15
C TYR A 192 -0.03 5.99 -7.94
N THR A 193 0.37 5.05 -8.81
CA THR A 193 -0.01 3.65 -8.75
C THR A 193 1.20 2.77 -8.50
N ILE A 194 1.08 1.87 -7.53
CA ILE A 194 2.11 0.90 -7.18
C ILE A 194 1.51 -0.50 -7.36
N LEU A 195 2.06 -1.24 -8.32
CA LEU A 195 1.73 -2.63 -8.60
C LEU A 195 2.87 -3.51 -8.06
N TYR A 196 2.55 -4.71 -7.62
CA TYR A 196 3.55 -5.67 -7.16
C TYR A 196 3.37 -7.04 -7.81
N VAL A 197 4.48 -7.72 -8.06
CA VAL A 197 4.49 -9.12 -8.46
C VAL A 197 4.52 -9.97 -7.18
N PRO A 198 3.48 -10.79 -6.91
CA PRO A 198 3.44 -11.65 -5.73
C PRO A 198 4.57 -12.69 -5.80
N ASP A 199 5.07 -13.08 -4.63
CA ASP A 199 6.05 -14.16 -4.56
C ASP A 199 5.37 -15.50 -4.89
N ARG A 200 5.91 -16.23 -5.86
CA ARG A 200 5.46 -17.57 -6.22
C ARG A 200 6.44 -18.58 -5.64
N GLN A 201 5.93 -19.48 -4.79
CA GLN A 201 6.72 -20.56 -4.18
C GLN A 201 6.85 -21.80 -5.09
N GLU A 202 6.11 -21.84 -6.21
CA GLU A 202 6.18 -22.93 -7.17
C GLU A 202 7.30 -22.71 -8.19
N SER A 203 8.11 -23.75 -8.39
CA SER A 203 9.24 -23.76 -9.34
C SER A 203 8.77 -23.43 -10.76
N SER A 204 9.55 -22.63 -11.49
CA SER A 204 9.37 -22.32 -12.93
C SER A 204 8.08 -21.58 -13.30
N THR A 205 7.56 -20.74 -12.42
CA THR A 205 6.46 -19.83 -12.76
C THR A 205 7.00 -18.50 -13.26
N ALA A 206 6.43 -17.96 -14.34
CA ALA A 206 6.72 -16.61 -14.80
C ALA A 206 5.53 -15.70 -14.56
N THR A 207 5.79 -14.45 -14.21
CA THR A 207 4.82 -13.37 -14.31
C THR A 207 5.24 -12.49 -15.46
N ARG A 208 4.39 -12.33 -16.47
CA ARG A 208 4.65 -11.50 -17.64
C ARG A 208 3.48 -10.57 -17.87
N ILE A 209 3.80 -9.28 -17.92
CA ILE A 209 2.81 -8.22 -18.10
C ILE A 209 3.26 -7.25 -19.20
N GLU A 210 2.28 -6.73 -19.93
CA GLU A 210 2.47 -5.61 -20.85
C GLU A 210 1.85 -4.37 -20.22
N VAL A 211 2.61 -3.29 -20.15
CA VAL A 211 2.20 -2.05 -19.49
C VAL A 211 2.11 -0.96 -20.54
N ARG A 212 0.96 -0.31 -20.60
CA ARG A 212 0.68 0.86 -21.45
C ARG A 212 0.36 2.01 -20.53
N HIS A 213 1.41 2.75 -20.19
CA HIS A 213 1.29 3.88 -19.29
C HIS A 213 1.17 5.18 -20.10
N ASN A 214 0.22 6.02 -19.71
CA ASN A 214 -0.09 7.27 -20.39
C ASN A 214 -0.05 8.43 -19.39
N GLY A 215 0.39 9.60 -19.85
CA GLY A 215 0.46 10.82 -19.05
C GLY A 215 1.73 10.97 -18.21
N ASP A 216 1.64 11.86 -17.22
CA ASP A 216 2.72 12.26 -16.30
C ASP A 216 2.55 11.68 -14.88
N SER A 217 1.63 10.73 -14.73
CA SER A 217 1.40 10.01 -13.49
C SER A 217 2.60 9.14 -13.12
N ARG A 218 2.74 8.87 -11.82
CA ARG A 218 3.77 7.97 -11.31
C ARG A 218 3.22 6.55 -11.35
N PHE A 219 3.90 5.68 -12.08
CA PHE A 219 3.56 4.26 -12.10
C PHE A 219 4.80 3.43 -11.77
N GLU A 220 4.68 2.56 -10.76
CA GLU A 220 5.75 1.69 -10.32
C GLU A 220 5.31 0.23 -10.25
N ILE A 221 6.21 -0.66 -10.66
CA ILE A 221 6.06 -2.11 -10.52
C ILE A 221 7.16 -2.58 -9.59
N VAL A 222 6.75 -3.26 -8.52
CA VAL A 222 7.64 -3.78 -7.49
C VAL A 222 7.73 -5.29 -7.64
N ASP A 223 8.94 -5.78 -7.82
CA ASP A 223 9.23 -7.20 -7.70
C ASP A 223 10.38 -7.43 -6.69
N PRO A 224 10.86 -8.67 -6.49
CA PRO A 224 11.96 -8.95 -5.56
C PRO A 224 13.28 -8.25 -5.89
N CYS A 225 13.62 -8.05 -7.17
CA CYS A 225 14.93 -7.53 -7.58
C CYS A 225 14.89 -6.04 -7.88
N VAL A 226 13.78 -5.54 -8.41
CA VAL A 226 13.69 -4.17 -8.93
C VAL A 226 12.37 -3.49 -8.58
N ILE A 227 12.44 -2.16 -8.52
CA ILE A 227 11.28 -1.27 -8.62
C ILE A 227 11.40 -0.57 -9.97
N ALA A 228 10.54 -0.93 -10.92
CA ALA A 228 10.47 -0.34 -12.24
C ALA A 228 9.49 0.84 -12.24
N GLY A 229 10.01 2.06 -12.30
CA GLY A 229 9.22 3.30 -12.36
C GLY A 229 9.18 3.90 -13.76
N VAL A 230 8.02 4.43 -14.15
CA VAL A 230 7.81 4.97 -15.49
C VAL A 230 6.98 6.26 -15.51
N ALA A 231 7.11 7.01 -16.61
CA ALA A 231 6.27 8.14 -17.00
C ALA A 231 6.05 8.11 -18.53
N GLY A 232 4.80 7.95 -18.99
CA GLY A 232 4.42 7.88 -20.40
C GLY A 232 5.14 6.82 -21.26
N THR A 233 5.10 5.54 -20.89
CA THR A 233 5.88 4.47 -21.56
C THR A 233 5.08 3.23 -21.93
N ARG A 234 5.57 2.48 -22.92
CA ARG A 234 5.12 1.11 -23.24
C ARG A 234 6.26 0.12 -23.08
N PHE A 235 6.07 -0.88 -22.24
CA PHE A 235 7.09 -1.88 -21.97
C PHE A 235 6.47 -3.22 -21.54
N GLN A 236 7.24 -4.28 -21.72
CA GLN A 236 6.96 -5.59 -21.15
C GLN A 236 7.84 -5.82 -19.94
N PHE A 237 7.24 -6.33 -18.87
CA PHE A 237 7.91 -6.67 -17.63
C PHE A 237 7.71 -8.16 -17.36
N GLN A 238 8.79 -8.86 -17.04
CA GLN A 238 8.76 -10.29 -16.75
C GLN A 238 9.57 -10.61 -15.50
N THR A 239 8.97 -11.34 -14.57
CA THR A 239 9.66 -11.94 -13.42
C THR A 239 9.62 -13.45 -13.57
N ILE A 240 10.78 -14.09 -13.60
CA ILE A 240 10.93 -15.56 -13.67
C ILE A 240 11.40 -16.06 -12.32
N TRP A 241 10.69 -17.05 -11.79
CA TRP A 241 10.96 -17.66 -10.49
C TRP A 241 11.62 -19.02 -10.66
N ASP A 242 12.85 -19.14 -10.20
CA ASP A 242 13.55 -20.40 -9.99
C ASP A 242 13.63 -20.71 -8.49
N PRO A 243 13.94 -21.96 -8.08
CA PRO A 243 14.02 -22.34 -6.67
C PRO A 243 14.96 -21.45 -5.83
N HIS A 244 16.08 -21.01 -6.40
CA HIS A 244 17.12 -20.24 -5.69
C HIS A 244 17.44 -18.89 -6.33
N SER A 245 16.82 -18.58 -7.48
CA SER A 245 17.03 -17.33 -8.19
C SER A 245 15.70 -16.74 -8.63
N VAL A 246 15.69 -15.41 -8.74
CA VAL A 246 14.61 -14.68 -9.37
C VAL A 246 15.20 -13.69 -10.35
N THR A 247 14.63 -13.67 -11.54
CA THR A 247 15.16 -12.90 -12.66
C THR A 247 14.10 -11.93 -13.13
N SER A 248 14.43 -10.65 -13.14
CA SER A 248 13.54 -9.56 -13.54
C SER A 248 14.01 -8.98 -14.86
N SER A 249 13.19 -9.08 -15.89
CA SER A 249 13.50 -8.62 -17.24
C SER A 249 12.53 -7.52 -17.69
N VAL A 250 13.07 -6.49 -18.31
CA VAL A 250 12.31 -5.37 -18.85
C VAL A 250 12.70 -5.15 -20.30
N ASN A 251 11.68 -5.11 -21.16
CA ASN A 251 11.83 -4.80 -22.57
C ASN A 251 10.99 -3.56 -22.90
N VAL A 252 11.65 -2.45 -23.25
CA VAL A 252 11.00 -1.16 -23.47
C VAL A 252 10.69 -0.98 -24.95
N GLY A 253 9.41 -0.91 -25.29
CA GLY A 253 8.99 -0.62 -26.66
C GLY A 253 8.99 0.88 -26.97
N GLN A 254 8.60 1.72 -25.99
CA GLN A 254 8.53 3.17 -26.14
C GLN A 254 8.76 3.88 -24.82
N GLY A 255 9.53 4.98 -24.85
CA GLY A 255 9.83 5.82 -23.69
C GLY A 255 11.05 5.33 -22.93
N ALA A 256 11.07 5.49 -21.60
CA ALA A 256 12.17 5.03 -20.76
C ALA A 256 11.67 4.53 -19.39
N VAL A 257 12.22 3.41 -18.94
CA VAL A 257 11.89 2.79 -17.64
C VAL A 257 13.07 2.93 -16.69
N ILE A 258 12.84 3.49 -15.51
CA ILE A 258 13.86 3.60 -14.47
C ILE A 258 13.75 2.37 -13.57
N LEU A 259 14.77 1.53 -13.58
CA LEU A 259 14.89 0.36 -12.71
C LEU A 259 15.73 0.74 -11.50
N THR A 260 15.11 0.74 -10.32
CA THR A 260 15.81 0.88 -9.04
C THR A 260 16.05 -0.50 -8.46
N LEU A 261 17.30 -0.87 -8.21
CA LEU A 261 17.61 -2.16 -7.60
C LEU A 261 17.13 -2.22 -6.14
N ARG A 262 16.52 -3.33 -5.75
CA ARG A 262 16.03 -3.55 -4.40
C ARG A 262 17.21 -3.75 -3.44
N GLY A 263 17.38 -2.81 -2.51
CA GLY A 263 18.41 -2.90 -1.47
C GLY A 263 19.79 -2.35 -1.89
N GLU A 264 19.92 -1.86 -3.12
CA GLU A 264 21.11 -1.16 -3.59
C GLU A 264 20.74 0.27 -4.01
N PRO A 265 21.63 1.26 -3.85
CA PRO A 265 21.40 2.61 -4.36
C PRO A 265 21.48 2.71 -5.89
N MET A 266 21.78 1.60 -6.59
CA MET A 266 21.98 1.59 -8.03
C MET A 266 20.66 1.73 -8.80
N ARG A 267 20.68 2.60 -9.81
CA ARG A 267 19.59 2.80 -10.77
C ARG A 267 20.07 2.58 -12.18
N LEU A 268 19.19 2.02 -13.00
CA LEU A 268 19.42 1.79 -14.42
C LEU A 268 18.27 2.43 -15.20
N THR A 269 18.56 3.00 -16.35
CA THR A 269 17.53 3.44 -17.29
C THR A 269 17.50 2.46 -18.44
N ALA A 270 16.32 1.92 -18.73
CA ALA A 270 16.05 1.07 -19.87
C ALA A 270 15.37 1.90 -20.96
N SER A 271 15.89 1.86 -22.17
CA SER A 271 15.31 2.48 -23.36
C SER A 271 15.13 1.44 -24.48
N PRO A 272 14.37 1.76 -25.55
CA PRO A 272 14.23 0.85 -26.69
C PRO A 272 15.55 0.45 -27.37
N ALA A 273 16.61 1.25 -27.21
CA ALA A 273 17.93 0.95 -27.76
C ALA A 273 18.73 -0.07 -26.93
N ASP A 274 18.37 -0.28 -25.66
CA ASP A 274 19.09 -1.18 -24.75
C ASP A 274 18.66 -2.65 -24.88
N GLY A 275 17.65 -2.93 -25.70
CA GLY A 275 17.06 -4.26 -25.83
C GLY A 275 16.40 -4.73 -24.53
N VAL A 276 16.69 -5.97 -24.13
CA VAL A 276 16.16 -6.54 -22.87
C VAL A 276 17.18 -6.32 -21.76
N ILE A 277 16.77 -5.59 -20.73
CA ILE A 277 17.55 -5.47 -19.50
C ILE A 277 17.09 -6.54 -18.53
N THR A 278 18.03 -7.35 -18.05
CA THR A 278 17.79 -8.43 -17.10
C THR A 278 18.56 -8.19 -15.82
N VAL A 279 17.89 -8.34 -14.69
CA VAL A 279 18.44 -8.26 -13.34
C VAL A 279 18.26 -9.60 -12.65
N ASP A 280 19.37 -10.23 -12.30
CA ASP A 280 19.39 -11.52 -11.60
C ASP A 280 19.48 -11.27 -10.10
N GLY A 281 18.71 -12.01 -9.30
CA GLY A 281 18.77 -11.97 -7.84
C GLY A 281 18.77 -13.36 -7.22
N SER A 282 19.54 -13.53 -6.14
CA SER A 282 19.53 -14.74 -5.32
C SER A 282 18.42 -14.68 -4.26
N ARG A 283 17.71 -15.80 -4.10
CA ARG A 283 16.65 -15.97 -3.11
C ARG A 283 17.20 -16.76 -1.92
N SER A 284 17.15 -16.17 -0.73
CA SER A 284 17.38 -16.92 0.51
C SER A 284 16.14 -17.77 0.81
N GLU A 285 16.30 -19.07 1.04
CA GLU A 285 15.26 -19.94 1.62
C GLU A 285 14.99 -19.52 3.07
N SER A 286 14.40 -18.35 3.30
CA SER A 286 13.85 -18.05 4.63
C SER A 286 12.57 -18.86 4.76
N GLY A 287 12.66 -19.99 5.46
CA GLY A 287 11.60 -20.98 5.59
C GLY A 287 10.25 -20.43 6.07
N GLY A 288 9.20 -21.16 5.67
CA GLY A 288 8.19 -21.60 6.63
C GLY A 288 7.01 -20.70 6.97
N ALA A 289 6.67 -19.68 6.16
CA ALA A 289 5.33 -19.09 6.24
C ALA A 289 4.81 -18.75 4.85
N ALA A 290 3.61 -19.26 4.52
CA ALA A 290 2.89 -18.85 3.33
C ALA A 290 2.79 -17.32 3.32
N GLN A 291 3.26 -16.67 2.26
CA GLN A 291 3.19 -15.22 2.14
C GLN A 291 1.72 -14.79 2.24
N THR A 292 1.42 -13.84 3.12
CA THR A 292 0.06 -13.31 3.23
C THR A 292 -0.35 -12.67 1.90
N PRO A 293 -1.48 -13.05 1.31
CA PRO A 293 -2.00 -12.41 0.10
C PRO A 293 -2.03 -10.89 0.29
N GLY A 294 -1.39 -10.15 -0.62
CA GLY A 294 -1.33 -8.68 -0.54
C GLY A 294 0.00 -8.09 -0.06
N LYS A 295 0.95 -8.89 0.42
CA LYS A 295 2.27 -8.38 0.83
C LYS A 295 3.18 -8.22 -0.40
N PRO A 296 3.89 -7.07 -0.56
CA PRO A 296 4.96 -6.95 -1.54
C PRO A 296 6.00 -8.07 -1.39
N PRO A 297 6.65 -8.49 -2.48
CA PRO A 297 7.68 -9.52 -2.40
C PRO A 297 8.83 -9.10 -1.49
N LYS A 298 9.42 -10.09 -0.82
CA LYS A 298 10.70 -9.93 -0.12
C LYS A 298 11.77 -9.55 -1.16
N ARG A 299 12.75 -8.73 -0.77
CA ARG A 299 13.86 -8.39 -1.66
C ARG A 299 14.69 -9.64 -1.94
N ALA A 300 15.10 -9.83 -3.18
CA ALA A 300 16.20 -10.71 -3.53
C ALA A 300 17.51 -9.93 -3.47
N LYS A 301 18.61 -10.63 -3.14
CA LYS A 301 19.94 -10.02 -3.22
C LYS A 301 20.36 -10.01 -4.68
N VAL A 302 20.55 -8.84 -5.28
CA VAL A 302 20.94 -8.72 -6.68
C VAL A 302 22.32 -9.34 -6.90
N THR A 303 22.46 -10.15 -7.94
CA THR A 303 23.69 -10.88 -8.28
C THR A 303 24.29 -10.44 -9.61
N GLY A 304 23.50 -9.83 -10.50
CA GLY A 304 24.02 -9.34 -11.78
C GLY A 304 22.99 -8.56 -12.60
N VAL A 305 23.52 -7.80 -13.56
CA VAL A 305 22.74 -7.03 -14.54
C VAL A 305 23.28 -7.33 -15.93
N LYS A 306 22.39 -7.62 -16.88
CA LYS A 306 22.74 -7.90 -18.29
C LYS A 306 21.90 -7.01 -19.20
N ARG A 307 22.52 -6.53 -20.29
CA ARG A 307 21.83 -5.89 -21.43
C ARG A 307 22.02 -6.78 -22.66
N LYS A 308 20.93 -7.16 -23.31
CA LYS A 308 20.95 -8.02 -24.50
C LYS A 308 20.16 -7.40 -25.64
#